data_AF-A0AAR5PXK3-F1
#
_entry.id   AF-A0AAR5PXK3-F1
#
_cell.length_a   1.000
_cell.length_b   1.000
_cell.length_c   1.000
_cell.angle_alpha   90.00
_cell.angle_beta   90.00
_cell.angle_gamma   90.00
#
_symmetry.space_group_name_H-M   'P 1'
#
loop_
_entity.id
_entity.type
_entity.pdbx_description
1 polymer ?
#
loop_
_entity_poly.entity_id
_entity_poly.type
_entity_poly.pdbx_seq_one_letter_code
_entity_poly.pdbx_strand_id
1 'polypeptide(L)'
;MSSCAVPVAPAPPALKDLPKVAGDLKSELEGFSSSKLKNAETQEKIVLPSAEDLAAEKTEKALIEGIAKFDPAKLKHTETQEKNPLPDKDVIEQEKAQSNLLSGIENFDSTKLKHAETQEKNPLPTKEVIDQEKSA
;
A
#
# COMPACT_ATOMS: atom_id res chain seq x y z
N MET A 1 14.50 -50.52 -47.49
CA MET A 1 14.14 -50.60 -46.07
C MET A 1 15.40 -50.29 -45.26
N SER A 2 15.58 -49.04 -44.82
CA SER A 2 16.69 -48.66 -43.95
C SER A 2 16.17 -48.55 -42.52
N SER A 3 16.49 -49.56 -41.72
CA SER A 3 16.11 -49.68 -40.32
C SER A 3 16.96 -48.72 -39.49
N CYS A 4 16.38 -47.61 -39.02
CA CYS A 4 17.01 -46.82 -37.96
C CYS A 4 16.98 -47.61 -36.65
N ALA A 5 18.16 -47.88 -36.11
CA ALA A 5 18.36 -48.59 -34.86
C ALA A 5 17.81 -47.78 -33.67
N VAL A 6 17.08 -48.46 -32.80
CA VAL A 6 16.65 -47.95 -31.49
C VAL A 6 17.90 -47.80 -30.61
N PRO A 7 18.11 -46.66 -29.93
CA PRO A 7 19.27 -46.49 -29.06
C PRO A 7 19.16 -47.44 -27.87
N VAL A 8 20.16 -48.32 -27.73
CA VAL A 8 20.33 -49.20 -26.58
C VAL A 8 20.62 -48.34 -25.35
N ALA A 9 19.77 -48.43 -24.33
CA ALA A 9 20.02 -47.81 -23.04
C ALA A 9 21.29 -48.44 -22.41
N PRO A 10 22.17 -47.64 -21.78
CA PRO A 10 23.40 -48.15 -21.18
C PRO A 10 23.05 -49.14 -20.06
N ALA A 11 23.75 -50.28 -20.05
CA ALA A 11 23.57 -51.32 -19.05
C ALA A 11 23.84 -50.77 -17.63
N PRO A 12 23.10 -51.23 -16.60
CA PRO A 12 23.34 -50.80 -15.23
C PRO A 12 24.77 -51.14 -14.80
N PRO A 13 25.45 -50.26 -14.05
CA PRO A 13 26.84 -50.47 -13.64
C PRO A 13 26.95 -51.75 -12.82
N ALA A 14 27.97 -52.57 -13.13
CA ALA A 14 28.19 -53.81 -12.40
C ALA A 14 28.71 -53.48 -10.98
N LEU A 15 28.48 -54.37 -10.01
CA LEU A 15 28.87 -54.17 -8.59
C LEU A 15 30.35 -53.76 -8.38
N LYS A 16 31.23 -54.16 -9.29
CA LYS A 16 32.66 -53.82 -9.28
C LYS A 16 32.96 -52.36 -9.68
N ASP A 17 32.03 -51.72 -10.37
CA ASP A 17 32.14 -50.37 -10.92
C ASP A 17 31.51 -49.31 -10.00
N LEU A 18 30.84 -49.73 -8.91
CA LEU A 18 30.36 -48.81 -7.88
C LEU A 18 31.50 -48.42 -6.93
N PRO A 19 31.56 -47.15 -6.47
CA PRO A 19 32.53 -46.72 -5.48
C PRO A 19 32.36 -47.55 -4.20
N LYS A 20 33.45 -48.19 -3.76
CA LYS A 20 33.46 -48.96 -2.52
C LYS A 20 33.48 -47.98 -1.35
N VAL A 21 32.55 -48.17 -0.41
CA VAL A 21 32.57 -47.46 0.87
C VAL A 21 33.92 -47.75 1.53
N ALA A 22 34.62 -46.70 1.97
CA ALA A 22 35.89 -46.84 2.67
C ALA A 22 35.72 -47.79 3.86
N GLY A 23 36.65 -48.72 4.05
CA GLY A 23 36.54 -49.79 5.05
C GLY A 23 36.25 -49.26 6.46
N ASP A 24 36.87 -48.13 6.80
CA ASP A 24 36.70 -47.46 8.08
C ASP A 24 35.25 -46.99 8.31
N LEU A 25 34.60 -46.41 7.28
CA LEU A 25 33.20 -45.97 7.33
C LEU A 25 32.23 -47.16 7.46
N LYS A 26 32.54 -48.28 6.79
CA LYS A 26 31.73 -49.50 6.89
C LYS A 26 31.78 -50.05 8.31
N SER A 27 32.96 -50.13 8.92
CA SER A 27 33.12 -50.58 10.31
C SER A 27 32.49 -49.64 11.32
N GLU A 28 32.56 -48.32 11.11
CA GLU A 28 31.92 -47.34 11.98
C GLU A 28 30.39 -47.41 11.92
N LEU A 29 29.82 -47.65 10.73
CA LEU A 29 28.38 -47.83 10.55
C LEU A 29 27.88 -49.17 11.12
N GLU A 30 28.63 -50.25 10.95
CA GLU A 30 28.33 -51.56 11.53
C GLU A 30 28.42 -51.56 13.07
N GLY A 31 29.32 -50.74 13.64
CA GLY A 31 29.47 -50.51 15.08
C GLY A 31 28.64 -49.35 15.64
N PHE A 32 27.85 -48.68 14.78
CA PHE A 32 27.00 -47.57 15.19
C PHE A 32 25.86 -48.11 16.07
N SER A 33 25.76 -47.58 17.28
CA SER A 33 24.67 -47.90 18.19
C SER A 33 23.84 -46.66 18.40
N SER A 34 22.54 -46.76 18.11
CA SER A 34 21.56 -45.71 18.37
C SER A 34 21.50 -45.33 19.86
N SER A 35 21.93 -46.22 20.76
CA SER A 35 22.07 -45.92 22.19
C SER A 35 23.11 -44.85 22.52
N LYS A 36 24.04 -44.56 21.61
CA LYS A 36 25.06 -43.50 21.75
C LYS A 36 24.54 -42.12 21.34
N LEU A 37 23.35 -42.05 20.74
CA LEU A 37 22.71 -40.77 20.44
C LEU A 37 22.24 -40.14 21.74
N LYS A 38 22.51 -38.84 21.90
CA LYS A 38 21.98 -38.08 23.02
C LYS A 38 20.46 -38.01 22.88
N ASN A 39 19.73 -38.29 23.95
CA ASN A 39 18.29 -38.06 23.99
C ASN A 39 18.02 -36.57 23.75
N ALA A 40 17.13 -36.29 22.79
CA ALA A 40 16.60 -34.95 22.58
C ALA A 40 15.24 -34.86 23.29
N GLU A 41 15.15 -34.03 24.31
CA GLU A 41 13.90 -33.79 25.02
C GLU A 41 12.98 -32.92 24.15
N THR A 42 11.87 -33.50 23.69
CA THR A 42 10.84 -32.79 22.93
C THR A 42 9.73 -32.35 23.88
N GLN A 43 9.52 -31.05 24.03
CA GLN A 43 8.40 -30.52 24.82
C GLN A 43 7.21 -30.19 23.91
N GLU A 44 6.06 -30.82 24.18
CA GLU A 44 4.78 -30.47 23.58
C GLU A 44 4.20 -29.23 24.29
N LYS A 45 4.14 -28.10 23.59
CA LYS A 45 3.60 -26.83 24.14
C LYS A 45 2.07 -26.77 24.04
N ILE A 46 1.37 -27.77 24.54
CA ILE A 46 -0.07 -27.64 24.78
C ILE A 46 -0.24 -26.97 26.14
N VAL A 47 -0.25 -25.64 26.12
CA VAL A 47 -0.65 -24.85 27.29
C VAL A 47 -2.17 -24.73 27.29
N LEU A 48 -2.78 -25.10 28.41
CA LEU A 48 -4.20 -24.88 28.64
C LEU A 48 -4.47 -23.37 28.72
N PRO A 49 -5.63 -22.90 28.25
CA PRO A 49 -6.07 -21.52 28.46
C PRO A 49 -5.95 -21.15 29.94
N SER A 50 -5.41 -19.97 30.21
CA SER A 50 -5.29 -19.47 31.57
C SER A 50 -6.65 -19.05 32.12
N ALA A 51 -6.72 -18.89 33.44
CA ALA A 51 -7.93 -18.34 34.08
C ALA A 51 -8.23 -16.90 33.59
N GLU A 52 -7.21 -16.15 33.18
CA GLU A 52 -7.34 -14.82 32.61
C GLU A 52 -7.96 -14.87 31.21
N ASP A 53 -7.52 -15.80 30.36
CA ASP A 53 -8.08 -15.99 29.02
C ASP A 53 -9.58 -16.32 29.08
N LEU A 54 -9.97 -17.20 30.00
CA LEU A 54 -11.38 -17.57 30.21
C LEU A 54 -12.21 -16.42 30.80
N ALA A 55 -11.61 -15.59 31.65
CA ALA A 55 -12.28 -14.41 32.19
C ALA A 55 -12.51 -13.37 31.09
N ALA A 56 -11.50 -13.09 30.27
CA ALA A 56 -11.58 -12.20 29.12
C ALA A 56 -12.65 -12.68 28.14
N GLU A 57 -12.64 -13.96 27.75
CA GLU A 57 -13.64 -14.52 26.83
C GLU A 57 -15.08 -14.38 27.37
N LYS A 58 -15.29 -14.60 28.68
CA LYS A 58 -16.61 -14.42 29.30
C LYS A 58 -17.07 -12.96 29.25
N THR A 59 -16.17 -12.02 29.50
CA THR A 59 -16.50 -10.58 29.43
C THR A 59 -16.85 -10.16 28.01
N GLU A 60 -16.10 -10.63 27.02
CA GLU A 60 -16.35 -10.34 25.61
C GLU A 60 -17.68 -10.94 25.14
N LYS A 61 -17.94 -12.21 25.47
CA LYS A 61 -19.22 -12.86 25.16
C LYS A 61 -20.39 -12.14 25.79
N ALA A 62 -20.29 -11.75 27.06
CA ALA A 62 -21.34 -11.01 27.74
C ALA A 62 -21.62 -9.65 27.07
N LEU A 63 -20.57 -8.96 26.61
CA LEU A 63 -20.70 -7.71 25.87
C LEU A 63 -21.40 -7.91 24.53
N ILE A 64 -20.96 -8.89 23.74
CA ILE A 64 -21.54 -9.21 22.43
C ILE A 64 -23.01 -9.59 22.58
N GLU A 65 -23.34 -10.44 23.55
CA GLU A 65 -24.72 -10.82 23.83
C GLU A 65 -25.57 -9.64 24.28
N GLY A 66 -25.01 -8.74 25.10
CA GLY A 66 -25.69 -7.53 25.55
C GLY A 66 -26.04 -6.61 24.38
N ILE A 67 -25.12 -6.43 23.42
CA ILE A 67 -25.34 -5.64 22.21
C ILE A 67 -26.35 -6.34 21.29
N ALA A 68 -26.21 -7.66 21.08
CA ALA A 68 -27.10 -8.43 20.19
C ALA A 68 -28.56 -8.46 20.68
N LYS A 69 -28.76 -8.46 22.00
CA LYS A 69 -30.07 -8.46 22.66
C LYS A 69 -30.55 -7.05 23.03
N PHE A 70 -29.78 -6.02 22.68
CA PHE A 70 -30.14 -4.64 23.00
C PHE A 70 -31.45 -4.27 22.30
N ASP A 71 -32.41 -3.74 23.07
CA ASP A 71 -33.70 -3.31 22.57
C ASP A 71 -33.67 -1.79 22.33
N PRO A 72 -33.66 -1.33 21.06
CA PRO A 72 -33.64 0.10 20.75
C PRO A 72 -34.85 0.86 21.28
N ALA A 73 -35.98 0.19 21.56
CA ALA A 73 -37.16 0.84 22.13
C ALA A 73 -36.93 1.33 23.57
N LYS A 74 -35.87 0.88 24.23
CA LYS A 74 -35.46 1.35 25.57
C LYS A 74 -34.62 2.63 25.51
N LEU A 75 -34.22 3.09 24.32
CA LEU A 75 -33.56 4.39 24.17
C LEU A 75 -34.54 5.50 24.54
N LYS A 76 -34.06 6.47 25.33
CA LYS A 76 -34.85 7.65 25.65
C LYS A 76 -35.07 8.46 24.38
N HIS A 77 -36.29 8.93 24.17
CA HIS A 77 -36.57 9.87 23.09
C HIS A 77 -35.74 11.14 23.30
N THR A 78 -35.07 11.57 22.24
CA THR A 78 -34.33 12.83 22.20
C THR A 78 -34.76 13.59 20.95
N GLU A 79 -35.09 14.87 21.11
CA GLU A 79 -35.39 15.75 20.00
C GLU A 79 -34.08 16.30 19.43
N THR A 80 -33.76 15.94 18.19
CA THR A 80 -32.58 16.47 17.49
C THR A 80 -33.00 17.67 16.66
N GLN A 81 -32.48 18.86 16.97
CA GLN A 81 -32.66 20.04 16.12
C GLN A 81 -31.54 20.13 15.08
N GLU A 82 -31.81 19.58 13.89
CA GLU A 82 -30.97 19.83 12.72
C GLU A 82 -31.29 21.22 12.15
N LYS A 83 -30.30 22.12 12.16
CA LYS A 83 -30.43 23.46 11.58
C LYS A 83 -29.93 23.39 10.14
N ASN A 84 -30.83 23.61 9.19
CA ASN A 84 -30.46 23.89 7.80
C ASN A 84 -30.78 25.37 7.50
N PRO A 85 -29.95 26.32 7.97
CA PRO A 85 -30.20 27.73 7.72
C PRO A 85 -30.09 28.01 6.22
N LEU A 86 -31.02 28.83 5.71
CA LEU A 86 -30.91 29.33 4.35
C LEU A 86 -29.71 30.29 4.25
N PRO A 87 -29.08 30.41 3.08
CA PRO A 87 -28.05 31.42 2.85
C PRO A 87 -28.60 32.82 3.14
N ASP A 88 -27.82 33.64 3.83
CA ASP A 88 -28.16 35.03 4.10
C ASP A 88 -28.07 35.88 2.82
N LYS A 89 -28.68 37.08 2.85
CA LYS A 89 -28.70 38.01 1.70
C LYS A 89 -27.29 38.29 1.16
N ASP A 90 -26.32 38.47 2.04
CA ASP A 90 -24.94 38.78 1.68
C ASP A 90 -24.29 37.63 0.87
N VAL A 91 -24.58 36.38 1.23
CA VAL A 91 -24.08 35.19 0.52
C VAL A 91 -24.68 35.11 -0.88
N ILE A 92 -25.98 35.38 -1.00
CA ILE A 92 -26.70 35.39 -2.28
C ILE A 92 -26.17 36.53 -3.18
N GLU A 93 -25.93 37.71 -2.62
CA GLU A 93 -25.38 38.85 -3.35
C GLU A 93 -23.95 38.58 -3.82
N GLN A 94 -23.12 37.97 -2.98
CA GLN A 94 -21.76 37.57 -3.33
C GLN A 94 -21.75 36.53 -4.45
N GLU A 95 -22.60 35.49 -4.37
CA GLU A 95 -22.73 34.47 -5.41
C GLU A 95 -23.19 35.09 -6.73
N LYS A 96 -24.19 35.97 -6.67
CA LYS A 96 -24.68 36.70 -7.85
C LYS A 96 -23.59 37.58 -8.46
N ALA A 97 -22.80 38.27 -7.65
CA ALA A 97 -21.68 39.08 -8.12
C ALA A 97 -20.62 38.23 -8.83
N GLN A 98 -20.26 37.07 -8.27
CA GLN A 98 -19.35 36.14 -8.93
C GLN A 98 -19.94 35.62 -10.25
N SER A 99 -21.19 35.15 -10.25
CA SER A 99 -21.86 34.65 -11.45
C SER A 99 -21.88 35.71 -12.58
N ASN A 100 -22.18 36.97 -12.23
CA ASN A 100 -22.15 38.09 -13.18
C ASN A 100 -20.73 38.36 -13.71
N LEU A 101 -19.70 38.26 -12.87
CA LEU A 101 -18.31 38.42 -13.31
C LEU A 101 -17.91 37.31 -14.29
N LEU A 102 -18.19 36.05 -13.95
CA LEU A 102 -17.85 34.91 -14.81
C LEU A 102 -18.56 35.02 -16.17
N SER A 103 -19.87 35.27 -16.16
CA SER A 103 -20.65 35.44 -17.39
C SER A 103 -20.20 36.64 -18.22
N GLY A 104 -19.79 37.75 -17.57
CA GLY A 104 -19.24 38.92 -18.25
C GLY A 104 -17.93 38.62 -18.97
N ILE A 105 -17.06 37.79 -18.39
CA ILE A 105 -15.81 37.33 -19.00
C ILE A 105 -16.09 36.33 -20.12
N GLU A 106 -16.96 35.35 -19.89
CA GLU A 106 -17.30 34.30 -20.86
C GLU A 106 -17.91 34.88 -22.14
N ASN A 107 -18.78 35.88 -22.00
CA ASN A 107 -19.47 36.52 -23.12
C ASN A 107 -18.79 37.82 -23.59
N PHE A 108 -17.54 38.06 -23.17
CA PHE A 108 -16.82 39.27 -23.54
C PHE A 108 -16.50 39.30 -25.03
N ASP A 109 -17.07 40.29 -25.73
CA ASP A 109 -16.82 40.51 -27.14
C ASP A 109 -15.52 41.31 -27.33
N SER A 110 -14.46 40.61 -27.72
CA SER A 110 -13.13 41.20 -27.96
C SER A 110 -13.11 42.23 -29.10
N THR A 111 -14.10 42.22 -30.00
CA THR A 111 -14.19 43.21 -31.08
C THR A 111 -14.57 44.60 -30.58
N LYS A 112 -15.11 44.71 -29.35
CA LYS A 112 -15.40 45.99 -28.69
C LYS A 112 -14.17 46.64 -28.07
N LEU A 113 -13.02 45.95 -28.05
CA LEU A 113 -11.76 46.54 -27.60
C LEU A 113 -11.32 47.62 -28.60
N LYS A 114 -11.00 48.80 -28.09
CA LYS A 114 -10.44 49.87 -28.91
C LYS A 114 -9.02 49.49 -29.34
N HIS A 115 -8.65 49.83 -30.57
CA HIS A 115 -7.28 49.67 -31.02
C HIS A 115 -6.33 50.48 -30.12
N ALA A 116 -5.26 49.83 -29.65
CA ALA A 116 -4.20 50.44 -28.87
C ALA A 116 -2.87 50.20 -29.58
N GLU A 117 -2.21 51.29 -29.99
CA GLU A 117 -0.86 51.24 -30.54
C GLU A 117 0.13 51.06 -29.38
N THR A 118 0.83 49.93 -29.34
CA THR A 118 1.83 49.63 -28.31
C THR A 118 3.22 50.00 -28.83
N GLN A 119 3.90 50.96 -28.20
CA GLN A 119 5.31 51.24 -28.50
C GLN A 119 6.22 50.40 -27.61
N GLU A 120 6.70 49.28 -28.13
CA GLU A 120 7.77 48.51 -27.52
C GLU A 120 9.11 49.22 -27.76
N LYS A 121 9.57 49.95 -26.75
CA LYS A 121 10.90 50.55 -26.78
C LYS A 121 11.91 49.47 -26.45
N ASN A 122 12.57 48.94 -27.48
CA ASN A 122 13.77 48.13 -27.33
C ASN A 122 14.99 48.88 -27.88
N PRO A 123 15.32 50.08 -27.34
CA PRO A 123 16.47 50.83 -27.81
C PRO A 123 17.73 50.04 -27.47
N LEU A 124 18.58 49.80 -28.47
CA LEU A 124 19.94 49.32 -28.21
C LEU A 124 20.64 50.37 -27.33
N PRO A 125 21.37 49.96 -26.29
CA PRO A 125 22.18 50.88 -25.51
C PRO A 125 23.08 51.71 -26.43
N THR A 126 23.13 53.02 -26.24
CA THR A 126 24.02 53.87 -27.03
C THR A 126 25.47 53.60 -26.64
N LYS A 127 26.39 53.91 -27.55
CA LYS A 127 27.83 53.68 -27.34
C LYS A 127 28.34 54.36 -26.07
N GLU A 128 27.81 55.55 -25.76
CA GLU A 128 28.16 56.29 -24.55
C GLU A 128 27.78 55.53 -23.28
N VAL A 129 26.58 54.94 -23.25
CA VAL A 129 26.10 54.14 -22.10
C VAL A 129 26.95 52.89 -21.93
N ILE A 130 27.26 52.22 -23.04
CA ILE A 130 28.12 51.02 -23.07
C ILE A 130 29.53 51.33 -22.55
N ASP A 131 30.10 52.48 -22.91
CA ASP A 131 31.44 52.88 -22.50
C ASP A 131 31.48 53.39 -21.05
N GLN A 132 30.39 54.01 -20.58
CA GLN A 132 30.23 54.43 -19.19
C GLN A 132 30.08 53.23 -18.24
N GLU A 133 29.43 52.16 -18.69
CA GLU A 133 29.29 50.90 -17.93
C GLU A 133 30.59 50.07 -17.94
N LYS A 134 31.36 50.11 -19.03
CA LYS A 134 32.69 49.47 -19.11
C LYS A 134 33.78 50.18 -18.30
N SER A 135 33.51 51.40 -17.82
CA SER A 135 34.46 52.20 -17.03
C SER A 135 34.13 52.27 -15.53
N ALA A 136 33.03 51.65 -15.10
CA ALA A 136 32.71 51.35 -13.71
C ALA A 136 33.32 50.01 -13.27
#